data_AF-A0A0Q9A6I0-F1
#
_entry.id   AF-A0A0Q9A6I0-F1
#
_cell.length_a   1.000
_cell.length_b   1.000
_cell.length_c   1.000
_cell.angle_alpha   90.00
_cell.angle_beta   90.00
_cell.angle_gamma   90.00
#
_symmetry.space_group_name_H-M   'P 1'
#
loop_
_entity.id
_entity.type
_entity.pdbx_description
1 polymer ?
#
loop_
_entity_poly.entity_id
_entity_poly.type
_entity_poly.pdbx_seq_one_letter_code
_entity_poly.pdbx_strand_id
1 'polypeptide(L)'
;MIEFAMILLLVGALVLIALPWIRRRSAGGAGGGNMANMAPGTLLVTGVSPRPDEVGEQFVTISGVINGPTVNEHVVYQRLAVDVNLWPTIGQLIDVVYSPKNPDKWGFAPSAPPPPAPETYPTV
;
A
#
# COMPACT_ATOMS: atom_id res chain seq x y z
N MET A 1 18.14 -34.84 25.61
CA MET A 1 17.64 -33.65 26.37
C MET A 1 18.22 -32.36 25.81
N ILE A 2 19.51 -32.32 25.49
CA ILE A 2 20.20 -31.15 24.92
C ILE A 2 19.76 -30.87 23.47
N GLU A 3 19.39 -31.91 22.74
CA GLU A 3 18.91 -31.85 21.36
C GLU A 3 17.64 -30.99 21.26
N PHE A 4 16.70 -31.14 22.20
CA PHE A 4 15.49 -30.32 22.25
C PHE A 4 15.79 -28.85 22.56
N ALA A 5 16.73 -28.58 23.46
CA ALA A 5 17.17 -27.22 23.77
C ALA A 5 17.85 -26.57 22.55
N MET A 6 18.66 -27.33 21.81
CA MET A 6 19.34 -26.86 20.61
C MET A 6 18.36 -26.58 19.46
N ILE A 7 17.34 -27.42 19.29
CA ILE A 7 16.26 -27.18 18.31
C ILE A 7 15.49 -25.91 18.66
N LEU A 8 15.09 -25.71 19.92
CA LEU A 8 14.37 -24.51 20.34
C LEU A 8 15.20 -23.24 20.13
N LEU A 9 16.51 -23.31 20.39
CA LEU A 9 17.43 -22.19 20.14
C LEU A 9 17.51 -21.86 18.64
N LEU A 10 17.66 -22.87 17.79
CA LEU A 10 17.72 -22.68 16.33
C LEU A 10 16.41 -22.11 15.77
N VAL A 11 15.27 -22.62 16.19
CA VAL A 11 13.95 -22.12 15.78
C VAL A 11 13.76 -20.68 16.27
N GLY A 12 14.11 -20.38 17.52
CA GLY A 12 14.04 -19.03 18.07
C GLY A 12 14.92 -18.03 17.29
N ALA A 13 16.15 -18.40 16.97
CA ALA A 13 17.05 -17.58 16.16
C ALA A 13 16.49 -17.35 14.73
N LEU A 14 15.95 -18.39 14.10
CA LEU A 14 15.29 -18.28 12.79
C LEU A 14 14.09 -17.32 12.84
N VAL A 15 13.26 -17.41 13.87
CA VAL A 15 12.11 -16.51 14.07
C VAL A 15 12.58 -15.06 14.22
N LEU A 16 13.61 -14.80 15.04
CA LEU A 16 14.14 -13.44 15.24
C LEU A 16 14.69 -12.81 13.95
N ILE A 17 15.30 -13.62 13.07
CA ILE A 17 15.81 -13.17 11.77
C ILE A 17 14.66 -12.97 10.77
N ALA A 18 13.67 -13.86 10.75
CA ALA A 18 12.55 -13.81 9.81
C ALA A 18 11.52 -12.71 10.16
N LEU A 19 11.34 -12.40 11.44
CA LEU A 19 10.34 -11.44 11.93
C LEU A 19 10.41 -10.05 11.26
N PRO A 20 11.58 -9.39 11.11
CA PRO A 20 11.66 -8.11 10.42
C PRO A 20 11.31 -8.18 8.93
N TRP A 21 11.54 -9.33 8.27
CA TRP A 21 11.20 -9.51 6.86
C TRP A 21 9.69 -9.74 6.67
N ILE A 22 9.07 -10.47 7.60
CA ILE A 22 7.61 -10.69 7.60
C ILE A 22 6.88 -9.37 7.92
N ARG A 23 7.35 -8.60 8.90
CA ARG A 23 6.76 -7.29 9.25
C ARG A 23 6.86 -6.26 8.13
N ARG A 24 7.94 -6.28 7.34
CA ARG A 24 8.06 -5.44 6.13
C ARG A 24 7.09 -5.84 5.03
N ARG A 25 6.63 -7.10 4.99
CA ARG A 25 5.59 -7.57 4.06
C ARG A 25 4.18 -7.26 4.55
N SER A 26 3.91 -7.30 5.85
CA SER A 26 2.58 -6.94 6.38
C SER A 26 2.29 -5.43 6.33
N ALA A 27 3.32 -4.58 6.20
CA ALA A 27 3.16 -3.18 5.81
C ALA A 27 3.13 -2.98 4.28
N GLY A 28 3.07 -4.07 3.52
CA GLY A 28 3.25 -4.14 2.06
C GLY A 28 1.96 -4.34 1.26
N GLY A 29 0.79 -4.12 1.86
CA GLY A 29 -0.43 -3.85 1.10
C GLY A 29 -0.37 -2.38 0.63
N ALA A 30 -0.13 -2.17 -0.67
CA ALA A 30 -0.02 -0.86 -1.32
C ALA A 30 1.07 0.11 -0.77
N GLY A 31 2.32 -0.08 -1.22
CA GLY A 31 3.32 1.00 -1.28
C GLY A 31 3.79 1.64 0.03
N GLY A 32 3.82 0.91 1.15
CA GLY A 32 4.36 1.37 2.44
C GLY A 32 5.89 1.52 2.49
N GLY A 33 6.44 2.49 1.76
CA GLY A 33 7.69 3.14 2.18
C GLY A 33 7.42 4.00 3.42
N ASN A 34 8.46 4.33 4.22
CA ASN A 34 8.34 5.22 5.39
C ASN A 34 7.44 6.44 5.08
N MET A 35 6.18 6.42 5.51
CA MET A 35 5.17 7.44 5.18
C MET A 35 5.58 8.84 5.62
N ALA A 36 6.48 8.93 6.62
CA ALA A 36 6.99 10.19 7.17
C ALA A 36 7.70 11.10 6.15
N ASN A 37 8.08 10.60 4.97
CA ASN A 37 8.76 11.40 3.94
C ASN A 37 8.20 11.16 2.53
N MET A 38 6.93 10.77 2.43
CA MET A 38 6.22 10.67 1.14
C MET A 38 5.42 11.96 0.92
N ALA A 39 5.39 12.45 -0.32
CA ALA A 39 4.53 13.55 -0.72
C ALA A 39 3.16 13.03 -1.17
N PRO A 40 2.06 13.75 -0.89
CA PRO A 40 0.76 13.46 -1.46
C PRO A 40 0.73 13.80 -2.96
N GLY A 41 -0.05 13.05 -3.72
CA GLY A 41 -0.32 13.32 -5.13
C GLY A 41 -1.58 12.62 -5.62
N THR A 42 -1.86 12.81 -6.90
CA THR A 42 -2.99 12.18 -7.58
C THR A 42 -2.47 11.43 -8.80
N LEU A 43 -2.89 10.17 -8.94
CA LEU A 43 -2.63 9.32 -10.08
C LEU A 43 -3.82 9.37 -11.04
N LEU A 44 -3.58 9.83 -12.26
CA LEU A 44 -4.48 9.61 -13.38
C LEU A 44 -4.19 8.24 -14.00
N VAL A 45 -5.16 7.33 -13.92
CA VAL A 45 -5.02 5.97 -14.47
C VAL A 45 -5.21 5.99 -15.98
N THR A 46 -4.22 5.52 -16.74
CA THR A 46 -4.27 5.42 -18.21
C THR A 46 -4.38 3.98 -18.71
N GLY A 47 -4.03 3.00 -17.87
CA GLY A 47 -4.12 1.59 -18.21
C GLY A 47 -4.21 0.74 -16.95
N VAL A 48 -5.00 -0.33 -17.03
CA VAL A 48 -5.22 -1.28 -15.93
C VAL A 48 -5.25 -2.68 -16.51
N SER A 49 -4.63 -3.65 -15.84
CA SER A 49 -4.79 -5.06 -16.20
C SER A 49 -6.24 -5.51 -16.05
N PRO A 50 -6.70 -6.51 -16.83
CA PRO A 50 -8.03 -7.07 -16.67
C PRO A 50 -8.32 -7.49 -15.23
N ARG A 51 -9.55 -7.24 -14.78
CA ARG A 51 -10.05 -7.70 -13.48
C ARG A 51 -10.20 -9.24 -13.54
N PRO A 52 -9.66 -9.98 -12.58
CA PRO A 52 -9.87 -11.43 -12.50
C PRO A 52 -11.27 -11.76 -11.97
N ASP A 53 -11.74 -12.97 -12.27
CA ASP A 53 -13.02 -13.51 -11.76
C ASP A 53 -12.90 -14.14 -10.36
N GLU A 54 -11.80 -13.88 -9.67
CA GLU A 54 -11.50 -14.35 -8.32
C GLU A 54 -11.96 -13.34 -7.24
N VAL A 55 -11.95 -13.76 -5.98
CA VAL A 55 -12.28 -12.90 -4.83
C VAL A 55 -11.04 -12.47 -4.04
N GLY A 56 -11.19 -11.43 -3.22
CA GLY A 56 -10.16 -10.96 -2.29
C GLY A 56 -9.08 -10.10 -2.93
N GLU A 57 -7.87 -10.11 -2.35
CA GLU A 57 -6.73 -9.36 -2.87
C GLU A 57 -6.14 -10.04 -4.10
N GLN A 58 -6.06 -9.29 -5.20
CA GLN A 58 -5.47 -9.73 -6.45
C GLN A 58 -4.47 -8.70 -6.97
N PHE A 59 -3.59 -9.13 -7.88
CA PHE A 59 -2.58 -8.24 -8.42
C PHE A 59 -3.08 -7.47 -9.63
N VAL A 60 -3.19 -6.16 -9.50
CA VAL A 60 -3.46 -5.24 -10.60
C VAL A 60 -2.15 -4.65 -11.13
N THR A 61 -2.02 -4.51 -12.44
CA THR A 61 -0.97 -3.71 -13.07
C THR A 61 -1.58 -2.40 -13.54
N ILE A 62 -1.02 -1.27 -13.11
CA ILE A 62 -1.53 0.07 -13.39
C ILE A 62 -0.46 0.84 -14.16
N SER A 63 -0.87 1.51 -15.24
CA SER A 63 -0.14 2.61 -15.85
C SER A 63 -0.90 3.92 -15.67
N GLY A 64 -0.18 5.01 -15.52
CA GLY A 64 -0.79 6.31 -15.32
C GLY A 64 0.22 7.44 -15.18
N VAL A 65 -0.28 8.60 -14.77
CA VAL A 65 0.50 9.81 -14.59
C VAL A 65 0.25 10.37 -13.18
N ILE A 66 1.31 10.52 -12.39
CA ILE A 66 1.27 11.13 -11.06
C ILE A 66 1.51 12.63 -11.18
N ASN A 67 0.64 13.39 -10.53
CA ASN A 67 0.79 14.82 -10.30
C ASN A 67 0.85 15.13 -8.81
N GLY A 68 1.75 16.02 -8.40
CA GLY A 68 1.84 16.45 -7.01
C GLY A 68 2.78 17.62 -6.78
N PRO A 69 3.02 18.03 -5.52
CA PRO A 69 3.75 19.26 -5.20
C PRO A 69 5.20 19.28 -5.70
N THR A 70 5.83 18.12 -5.85
CA THR A 70 7.24 17.99 -6.26
C THR A 70 7.40 17.33 -7.63
N VAL A 71 6.30 17.02 -8.32
CA VAL A 71 6.34 16.31 -9.60
C VAL A 71 5.21 16.76 -10.52
N ASN A 72 5.56 17.09 -11.75
CA ASN A 72 4.62 17.51 -12.78
C ASN A 72 4.58 16.41 -13.85
N GLU A 73 3.44 15.70 -13.91
CA GLU A 73 3.13 14.66 -14.88
C GLU A 73 4.15 13.51 -15.00
N HIS A 74 4.45 12.82 -13.89
CA HIS A 74 5.37 11.67 -13.93
C HIS A 74 4.65 10.37 -14.29
N VAL A 75 5.03 9.78 -15.41
CA VAL A 75 4.48 8.52 -15.90
C VAL A 75 4.94 7.36 -15.02
N VAL A 76 4.00 6.53 -14.57
CA VAL A 76 4.28 5.36 -13.74
C VAL A 76 3.72 4.08 -14.33
N TYR A 77 4.36 2.98 -13.96
CA TYR A 77 3.91 1.62 -14.23
C TYR A 77 4.23 0.73 -13.02
N GLN A 78 3.21 0.19 -12.35
CA GLN A 78 3.41 -0.61 -11.15
C GLN A 78 2.39 -1.74 -11.00
N ARG A 79 2.80 -2.85 -10.40
CA ARG A 79 1.93 -3.95 -9.98
C ARG A 79 1.68 -3.88 -8.47
N LEU A 80 0.42 -3.91 -8.06
CA LEU A 80 -0.04 -3.72 -6.68
C LEU A 80 -1.02 -4.84 -6.30
N ALA A 81 -1.11 -5.19 -5.02
CA ALA A 81 -2.20 -5.99 -4.49
C ALA A 81 -3.39 -5.08 -4.15
N VAL A 82 -4.58 -5.40 -4.67
CA VAL A 82 -5.82 -4.63 -4.51
C VAL A 82 -6.98 -5.59 -4.36
N ASP A 83 -7.93 -5.24 -3.49
CA ASP A 83 -9.21 -5.96 -3.40
C ASP A 83 -9.95 -5.87 -4.74
N VAL A 84 -10.43 -7.01 -5.25
CA VAL A 84 -11.15 -7.09 -6.52
C VAL A 84 -12.39 -6.19 -6.58
N ASN A 85 -13.00 -5.86 -5.45
CA ASN A 85 -14.12 -4.92 -5.36
C ASN A 85 -13.72 -3.45 -5.52
N LEU A 86 -12.42 -3.15 -5.39
CA LEU A 86 -11.83 -1.81 -5.53
C LEU A 86 -10.95 -1.73 -6.80
N TRP A 87 -11.22 -2.58 -7.80
CA TRP A 87 -10.41 -2.62 -9.02
C TRP A 87 -10.40 -1.26 -9.74
N PRO A 88 -9.23 -0.68 -10.02
CA PRO A 88 -9.12 0.60 -10.69
C PRO A 88 -9.73 0.60 -12.10
N THR A 89 -10.13 1.77 -12.56
CA THR A 89 -10.64 1.99 -13.92
C THR A 89 -9.80 3.02 -14.67
N ILE A 90 -9.74 2.91 -15.99
CA ILE A 90 -9.06 3.91 -16.84
C ILE A 90 -9.80 5.24 -16.74
N GLY A 91 -9.06 6.34 -16.60
CA GLY A 91 -9.58 7.70 -16.38
C GLY A 91 -9.83 8.04 -14.91
N GLN A 92 -9.72 7.08 -14.00
CA GLN A 92 -9.86 7.33 -12.56
C GLN A 92 -8.72 8.20 -12.02
N LEU A 93 -9.07 9.13 -11.14
CA LEU A 93 -8.11 9.86 -10.30
C LEU A 93 -8.05 9.16 -8.95
N ILE A 94 -6.86 8.74 -8.53
CA ILE A 94 -6.63 8.03 -7.27
C ILE A 94 -5.62 8.80 -6.43
N ASP A 95 -5.94 9.04 -5.17
CA ASP A 95 -5.00 9.63 -4.23
C ASP A 95 -3.85 8.66 -3.95
N VAL A 96 -2.63 9.18 -4.10
CA VAL A 96 -1.40 8.42 -3.94
C VAL A 96 -0.42 9.16 -3.04
N VAL A 97 0.51 8.40 -2.49
CA VAL A 97 1.70 8.92 -1.84
C VAL A 97 2.93 8.44 -2.61
N TYR A 98 3.89 9.31 -2.83
CA TYR A 98 5.10 8.99 -3.60
C TYR A 98 6.35 9.57 -2.94
N SER A 99 7.52 9.01 -3.26
CA SER A 99 8.80 9.56 -2.81
C SER A 99 9.19 10.79 -3.64
N PRO A 100 9.43 11.97 -3.04
CA PRO A 100 9.88 13.16 -3.78
C PRO A 100 11.22 12.96 -4.50
N LYS A 101 12.05 12.04 -4.03
CA LYS A 101 13.36 11.71 -4.63
C LYS A 101 13.27 10.71 -5.77
N ASN A 102 12.22 9.88 -5.78
CA ASN A 102 12.01 8.85 -6.79
C ASN A 102 10.49 8.57 -6.91
N PRO A 103 9.77 9.27 -7.79
CA PRO A 103 8.32 9.11 -7.94
C PRO A 103 7.86 7.72 -8.40
N ASP A 104 8.75 6.86 -8.92
CA ASP A 104 8.43 5.45 -9.21
C ASP A 104 8.18 4.63 -7.93
N LYS A 105 8.58 5.15 -6.77
CA LYS A 105 8.24 4.59 -5.46
C LYS A 105 6.98 5.27 -4.94
N TRP A 106 5.83 4.66 -5.22
CA TRP A 106 4.54 5.16 -4.79
C TRP A 106 3.58 4.05 -4.32
N GLY A 107 2.48 4.46 -3.72
CA GLY A 107 1.36 3.62 -3.30
C GLY A 107 0.08 4.41 -3.17
N PHE A 108 -1.04 3.72 -2.96
CA PHE A 108 -2.29 4.38 -2.65
C PHE A 108 -2.19 5.12 -1.31
N ALA A 109 -2.82 6.29 -1.25
CA ALA A 109 -2.96 7.00 0.01
C ALA A 109 -3.83 6.14 0.95
N PRO A 110 -3.55 6.13 2.27
CA PRO A 110 -4.44 5.53 3.24
C PRO A 110 -5.83 6.16 3.12
N SER A 111 -6.89 5.34 3.13
CA SER A 111 -8.26 5.85 3.24
C SER A 111 -8.33 6.78 4.46
N ALA A 112 -8.82 8.01 4.27
CA ALA A 112 -8.99 8.95 5.37
C ALA A 112 -9.79 8.26 6.50
N PRO A 113 -9.42 8.47 7.79
CA PRO A 113 -10.21 7.94 8.88
C PRO A 113 -11.66 8.46 8.76
N PRO A 114 -12.67 7.63 9.08
CA PRO A 114 -14.05 8.07 9.01
C PRO A 114 -14.22 9.35 9.83
N PRO A 115 -15.02 10.34 9.35
CA PRO A 115 -15.27 11.55 10.11
C PRO A 115 -15.76 11.20 11.53
N PRO A 116 -15.34 11.96 12.56
CA PRO A 116 -15.81 11.72 13.92
C PRO A 116 -17.34 11.70 13.91
N ALA A 117 -17.93 10.72 14.61
CA ALA A 117 -19.38 10.61 14.73
C ALA A 117 -19.96 11.95 15.18
N PRO A 118 -21.08 12.42 14.61
CA PRO A 118 -21.67 13.70 14.99
C PRO A 118 -21.87 13.72 16.51
N GLU A 119 -21.34 14.76 17.16
CA GLU A 119 -21.51 14.97 18.59
C GLU A 119 -23.02 15.05 18.88
N THR A 120 -23.56 14.05 19.58
CA THR A 120 -24.91 14.13 20.13
C THR A 120 -24.88 15.18 21.23
N TYR A 121 -25.24 16.42 20.89
CA TYR A 121 -25.50 17.46 21.88
C TYR A 121 -26.63 16.97 22.80
N PRO A 122 -26.44 16.90 24.13
CA PRO A 122 -27.53 16.60 25.03
C PRO A 122 -28.57 17.72 24.95
N THR A 123 -29.79 17.36 24.54
CA THR A 123 -30.97 18.22 24.66
C THR A 123 -31.24 18.46 26.14
N VAL A 124 -31.20 19.73 26.55
CA VAL A 124 -31.60 20.21 27.89
C VAL A 124 -33.11 20.18 28.03
#